data_AF-A0A5J4YRX2-F1
#
_entry.id   AF-A0A5J4YRX2-F1
#
_cell.length_a   1.000
_cell.length_b   1.000
_cell.length_c   1.000
_cell.angle_alpha   90.00
_cell.angle_beta   90.00
_cell.angle_gamma   90.00
#
_symmetry.space_group_name_H-M   'P 1'
#
loop_
_entity.id
_entity.type
_entity.pdbx_description
1 polymer ?
#
loop_
_entity_poly.entity_id
_entity_poly.type
_entity_poly.pdbx_seq_one_letter_code
_entity_poly.pdbx_strand_id
1 'polypeptide(L)'
;MEGGFVAPGAAALPKRDVSRSCQSLPNRRVFLKRALCVGGVASVWHHAGHPARAGTPPMRTVLDEERELKQALDARKLEEKREGMKKGFAAVRDAAKQLDEIEQLLTGDTDDFKQIRGAARLFNNYERRELMDKLSALLAEPVRVQARASSEAVTGALQSLDSAAKKRDLEAGKASLLVTRQAIETFLQLEEAALAALSLK
;
A
#
# COMPACT_ATOMS: atom_id res chain seq x y z
N MET A 1 53.90 0.10 45.60
CA MET A 1 52.81 -0.76 46.14
C MET A 1 51.92 -1.10 44.97
N GLU A 2 52.13 -2.29 44.40
CA GLU A 2 51.37 -2.82 43.28
C GLU A 2 50.11 -3.48 43.82
N GLY A 3 48.94 -3.09 43.32
CA GLY A 3 47.65 -3.65 43.70
C GLY A 3 46.93 -4.14 42.44
N GLY A 4 47.07 -5.44 42.15
CA GLY A 4 46.36 -6.12 41.07
C GLY A 4 44.89 -6.33 41.41
N PHE A 5 44.00 -6.01 40.47
CA PHE A 5 42.58 -6.31 40.54
C PHE A 5 42.29 -7.55 39.68
N VAL A 6 41.84 -8.62 40.34
CA VAL A 6 41.51 -9.92 39.77
C VAL A 6 40.07 -9.89 39.26
N ALA A 7 39.87 -10.23 37.97
CA ALA A 7 38.56 -10.43 37.37
C ALA A 7 38.02 -11.84 37.66
N PRO A 8 36.72 -12.02 38.00
CA PRO A 8 36.08 -13.32 37.95
C PRO A 8 35.26 -13.52 36.65
N GLY A 9 35.64 -14.54 35.89
CA GLY A 9 34.79 -15.72 35.68
C GLY A 9 33.55 -15.61 34.79
N ALA A 10 33.75 -15.85 33.50
CA ALA A 10 32.95 -16.62 32.54
C ALA A 10 31.48 -17.03 32.87
N ALA A 11 30.58 -16.67 31.94
CA ALA A 11 29.46 -17.54 31.55
C ALA A 11 29.40 -17.61 30.01
N ALA A 12 29.86 -18.73 29.47
CA ALA A 12 29.85 -19.04 28.05
C ALA A 12 28.42 -19.32 27.57
N LEU A 13 27.95 -18.54 26.60
CA LEU A 13 26.68 -18.80 25.91
C LEU A 13 26.86 -19.90 24.86
N PRO A 14 26.00 -20.93 24.81
CA PRO A 14 26.08 -21.99 23.82
C PRO A 14 25.70 -21.46 22.42
N LYS A 15 26.59 -21.71 21.46
CA LYS A 15 26.34 -21.56 20.02
C LYS A 15 25.22 -22.51 19.63
N ARG A 16 24.07 -21.98 19.19
CA ARG A 16 23.05 -22.76 18.49
C ARG A 16 23.32 -22.69 16.99
N ASP A 17 24.05 -23.69 16.51
CA ASP A 17 23.97 -24.15 15.13
C ASP A 17 22.55 -24.69 14.89
N VAL A 18 21.80 -24.02 14.02
CA VAL A 18 20.59 -24.59 13.42
C VAL A 18 20.83 -24.73 11.93
N SER A 19 21.67 -25.72 11.62
CA SER A 19 21.72 -26.40 10.34
C SER A 19 20.51 -27.33 10.25
N ARG A 20 19.43 -26.88 9.63
CA ARG A 20 18.36 -27.75 9.09
C ARG A 20 18.11 -27.30 7.66
N SER A 21 18.83 -27.91 6.73
CA SER A 21 18.44 -29.15 6.03
C SER A 21 17.78 -28.80 4.70
N CYS A 22 18.57 -28.97 3.64
CA CYS A 22 18.12 -29.12 2.27
C CYS A 22 16.98 -30.14 2.21
N GLN A 23 15.79 -29.70 1.82
CA GLN A 23 14.90 -30.53 1.03
C GLN A 23 14.60 -29.76 -0.25
N SER A 24 15.35 -30.13 -1.27
CA SER A 24 14.93 -30.08 -2.65
C SER A 24 13.53 -30.70 -2.78
N LEU A 25 12.68 -30.12 -3.62
CA LEU A 25 12.27 -30.79 -4.85
C LEU A 25 11.70 -29.76 -5.87
N PRO A 26 11.90 -30.01 -7.17
CA PRO A 26 11.58 -29.09 -8.27
C PRO A 26 10.19 -29.37 -8.87
N ASN A 27 9.83 -28.57 -9.89
CA ASN A 27 8.82 -28.86 -10.92
C ASN A 27 7.33 -28.83 -10.53
N ARG A 28 6.66 -27.72 -10.87
CA ARG A 28 5.31 -27.74 -11.45
C ARG A 28 5.25 -26.88 -12.71
N ARG A 29 5.95 -27.34 -13.76
CA ARG A 29 5.51 -27.18 -15.14
C ARG A 29 4.73 -28.45 -15.52
N VAL A 30 3.41 -28.36 -15.50
CA VAL A 30 2.51 -29.29 -16.19
C VAL A 30 1.56 -28.38 -16.99
N PHE A 31 1.88 -28.10 -18.26
CA PHE A 31 1.35 -28.82 -19.42
C PHE A 31 -0.18 -28.87 -19.45
N LEU A 32 -0.81 -27.88 -20.09
CA LEU A 32 -1.99 -28.12 -20.91
C LEU A 32 -1.78 -27.42 -22.27
N LYS A 33 -1.17 -28.17 -23.20
CA LYS A 33 -1.19 -27.92 -24.63
C LYS A 33 -2.21 -28.88 -25.25
N ARG A 34 -2.92 -28.39 -26.27
CA ARG A 34 -3.86 -29.09 -27.19
C ARG A 34 -5.21 -29.41 -26.54
N ALA A 35 -6.35 -29.26 -27.19
CA ALA A 35 -6.66 -29.30 -28.61
C ALA A 35 -7.97 -28.53 -28.85
N LEU A 36 -8.10 -27.90 -30.03
CA LEU A 36 -9.28 -27.96 -30.92
C LEU A 36 -9.08 -26.93 -32.04
N CYS A 37 -8.18 -27.26 -32.96
CA CYS A 37 -8.42 -26.93 -34.35
C CYS A 37 -9.39 -28.00 -34.87
N VAL A 38 -10.64 -27.64 -35.12
CA VAL A 38 -11.49 -28.36 -36.05
C VAL A 38 -11.87 -27.37 -37.14
N GLY A 39 -11.20 -27.50 -38.27
CA GLY A 39 -11.70 -26.98 -39.52
C GLY A 39 -12.96 -27.76 -39.92
N GLY A 40 -13.97 -27.03 -40.37
CA GLY A 40 -15.16 -27.55 -41.00
C GLY A 40 -15.57 -26.58 -42.09
N VAL A 41 -15.30 -26.96 -43.34
CA VAL A 41 -15.55 -26.21 -44.56
C VAL A 41 -17.00 -26.43 -45.02
N ALA A 42 -17.60 -25.36 -45.55
CA ALA A 42 -18.71 -25.28 -46.52
C ALA A 42 -20.06 -25.95 -46.19
N SER A 43 -21.14 -25.18 -46.29
CA SER A 43 -22.04 -25.25 -47.46
C SER A 43 -23.12 -24.17 -47.44
N VAL A 44 -23.54 -23.81 -48.64
CA VAL A 44 -24.38 -22.69 -49.04
C VAL A 44 -25.84 -23.14 -49.23
N TRP A 45 -26.75 -22.16 -49.25
CA TRP A 45 -28.07 -22.11 -49.92
C TRP A 45 -29.35 -22.22 -49.07
N HIS A 46 -30.00 -21.04 -48.95
CA HIS A 46 -31.42 -20.74 -49.22
C HIS A 46 -32.52 -21.53 -48.50
N HIS A 47 -33.38 -20.82 -47.75
CA HIS A 47 -34.74 -20.53 -48.23
C HIS A 47 -35.53 -19.58 -47.29
N ALA A 48 -36.43 -18.85 -47.94
CA ALA A 48 -37.72 -18.36 -47.46
C ALA A 48 -37.73 -17.16 -46.48
N GLY A 49 -38.18 -16.03 -47.03
CA GLY A 49 -38.66 -14.90 -46.25
C GLY A 49 -39.78 -15.32 -45.31
N HIS A 50 -39.54 -15.12 -44.01
CA HIS A 50 -40.59 -15.00 -43.03
C HIS A 50 -41.02 -13.53 -42.95
N PRO A 51 -42.33 -13.23 -42.96
CA PRO A 51 -42.80 -11.88 -42.69
C PRO A 51 -42.35 -11.51 -41.27
N ALA A 52 -41.62 -10.40 -41.16
CA ALA A 52 -41.27 -9.79 -39.90
C ALA A 52 -42.56 -9.52 -39.11
N ARG A 53 -42.89 -10.43 -38.19
CA ARG A 53 -43.96 -10.24 -37.22
C ARG A 53 -43.56 -9.09 -36.31
N ALA A 54 -44.39 -8.06 -36.32
CA ALA A 54 -44.33 -6.95 -35.40
C ALA A 54 -44.33 -7.44 -33.95
N GLY A 55 -43.38 -6.93 -33.16
CA GLY A 55 -43.69 -6.40 -31.83
C GLY A 55 -43.84 -7.37 -30.65
N THR A 56 -43.12 -8.49 -30.59
CA THR A 56 -42.83 -9.10 -29.27
C THR A 56 -41.69 -8.33 -28.62
N PRO A 57 -41.87 -7.70 -27.44
CA PRO A 57 -40.75 -7.10 -26.73
C PRO A 57 -39.69 -8.19 -26.47
N PRO A 58 -38.38 -7.88 -26.56
CA PRO A 58 -37.35 -8.89 -26.33
C PRO A 58 -37.56 -9.47 -24.93
N MET A 59 -37.88 -10.77 -24.86
CA MET A 59 -37.97 -11.49 -23.60
C MET A 59 -36.58 -11.46 -22.96
N ARG A 60 -36.49 -10.92 -21.74
CA ARG A 60 -35.24 -10.92 -20.96
C ARG A 60 -34.70 -12.34 -20.91
N THR A 61 -33.46 -12.50 -21.39
CA THR A 61 -32.79 -13.79 -21.32
C THR A 61 -32.08 -13.93 -19.98
N VAL A 62 -31.85 -15.16 -19.53
CA VAL A 62 -31.04 -15.43 -18.32
C VAL A 62 -29.66 -14.75 -18.42
N LEU A 63 -29.14 -14.58 -19.64
CA LEU A 63 -27.88 -13.86 -19.90
C LEU A 63 -27.98 -12.36 -19.64
N ASP A 64 -29.15 -11.74 -19.84
CA ASP A 64 -29.37 -10.33 -19.53
C ASP A 64 -29.43 -10.12 -18.01
N GLU A 65 -30.07 -11.03 -17.28
CA GLU A 65 -30.11 -11.02 -15.81
C GLU A 65 -28.71 -11.23 -15.20
N GLU A 66 -27.92 -12.17 -15.73
CA GLU A 66 -26.53 -12.38 -15.31
C GLU A 66 -25.65 -11.14 -15.58
N ARG A 67 -25.87 -10.45 -16.71
CA ARG A 67 -25.17 -9.20 -17.04
C ARG A 67 -25.55 -8.07 -16.08
N GLU A 68 -26.85 -7.89 -15.80
CA GLU A 68 -27.35 -6.89 -14.85
C GLU A 68 -26.77 -7.14 -13.44
N LEU A 69 -26.77 -8.41 -12.97
CA LEU A 69 -26.18 -8.78 -11.68
C LEU A 69 -24.67 -8.50 -11.63
N LYS A 70 -23.94 -8.83 -12.71
CA LYS A 70 -22.51 -8.57 -12.77
C LYS A 70 -22.21 -7.07 -12.74
N GLN A 71 -22.96 -6.27 -13.49
CA GLN A 71 -22.82 -4.80 -13.48
C GLN A 71 -23.11 -4.22 -12.09
N ALA A 72 -24.15 -4.70 -11.40
CA ALA A 72 -24.47 -4.28 -10.04
C ALA A 72 -23.35 -4.64 -9.04
N LEU A 73 -22.74 -5.82 -9.16
CA LEU A 73 -21.62 -6.24 -8.32
C LEU A 73 -20.35 -5.43 -8.60
N ASP A 74 -20.07 -5.13 -9.87
CA ASP A 74 -18.92 -4.32 -10.25
C ASP A 74 -19.07 -2.87 -9.77
N ALA A 75 -20.27 -2.29 -9.85
CA ALA A 75 -20.60 -0.99 -9.29
C ALA A 75 -20.39 -0.94 -7.77
N ARG A 76 -20.90 -1.93 -7.01
CA ARG A 76 -20.70 -2.02 -5.56
C ARG A 76 -19.22 -2.11 -5.19
N LYS A 77 -18.44 -2.95 -5.89
CA LYS A 77 -16.99 -3.06 -5.66
C LYS A 77 -16.25 -1.76 -5.96
N LEU A 78 -16.71 -0.98 -6.94
CA LEU A 78 -16.14 0.32 -7.25
C LEU A 78 -16.41 1.32 -6.12
N GLU A 79 -17.64 1.34 -5.60
CA GLU A 79 -18.02 2.17 -4.45
C GLU A 79 -17.22 1.80 -3.19
N GLU A 80 -17.13 0.51 -2.86
CA GLU A 80 -16.33 0.02 -1.73
C GLU A 80 -14.85 0.44 -1.84
N LYS A 81 -14.26 0.33 -3.03
CA LYS A 81 -12.89 0.80 -3.29
C LYS A 81 -12.76 2.30 -3.08
N ARG A 82 -13.73 3.08 -3.55
CA ARG A 82 -13.75 4.55 -3.42
C ARG A 82 -13.84 4.96 -1.96
N GLU A 83 -14.73 4.33 -1.18
CA GLU A 83 -14.84 4.56 0.26
C GLU A 83 -13.58 4.12 1.01
N GLY A 84 -13.03 2.96 0.67
CA GLY A 84 -11.78 2.46 1.25
C GLY A 84 -10.62 3.44 1.04
N MET A 85 -10.50 4.02 -0.16
CA MET A 85 -9.49 5.05 -0.43
C MET A 85 -9.73 6.32 0.36
N LYS A 86 -10.96 6.84 0.41
CA LYS A 86 -11.28 8.02 1.23
C LYS A 86 -10.93 7.80 2.71
N LYS A 87 -11.29 6.64 3.27
CA LYS A 87 -10.95 6.27 4.66
C LYS A 87 -9.45 6.20 4.87
N GLY A 88 -8.70 5.65 3.91
CA GLY A 88 -7.24 5.62 3.97
C GLY A 88 -6.61 7.01 3.96
N PHE A 89 -7.03 7.90 3.06
CA PHE A 89 -6.55 9.29 3.03
C PHE A 89 -6.93 10.06 4.30
N ALA A 90 -8.14 9.85 4.83
CA ALA A 90 -8.56 10.42 6.11
C ALA A 90 -7.65 9.94 7.26
N ALA A 91 -7.32 8.65 7.30
CA ALA A 91 -6.39 8.10 8.29
C ALA A 91 -4.99 8.73 8.18
N VAL A 92 -4.45 8.93 6.97
CA VAL A 92 -3.18 9.65 6.76
C VAL A 92 -3.27 11.10 7.24
N ARG A 93 -4.41 11.77 7.06
CA ARG A 93 -4.64 13.13 7.55
C ARG A 93 -4.70 13.19 9.07
N ASP A 94 -5.32 12.20 9.70
CA ASP A 94 -5.36 12.09 11.17
C ASP A 94 -3.98 11.74 11.74
N ALA A 95 -3.22 10.87 11.08
CA ALA A 95 -1.82 10.63 11.38
C ALA A 95 -1.01 11.92 11.33
N ALA A 96 -1.19 12.75 10.29
CA ALA A 96 -0.48 14.02 10.16
C ALA A 96 -0.66 14.94 11.39
N LYS A 97 -1.79 14.87 12.10
CA LYS A 97 -2.01 15.62 13.35
C LYS A 97 -1.14 15.11 14.51
N GLN A 98 -0.79 13.83 14.53
CA GLN A 98 0.15 13.28 15.53
C GLN A 98 1.56 13.89 15.38
N LEU A 99 1.90 14.47 14.23
CA LEU A 99 3.14 15.23 14.07
C LEU A 99 3.15 16.52 14.90
N ASP A 100 1.98 17.07 15.23
CA ASP A 100 1.86 18.23 16.12
C ASP A 100 2.37 17.90 17.54
N GLU A 101 2.19 16.67 18.00
CA GLU A 101 2.73 16.19 19.28
C GLU A 101 4.27 16.14 19.24
N ILE A 102 4.84 15.69 18.12
CA ILE A 102 6.30 15.69 17.91
C ILE A 102 6.83 17.12 17.85
N GLU A 103 6.11 18.03 17.21
CA GLU A 103 6.46 19.45 17.17
C GLU A 103 6.51 20.05 18.57
N GLN A 104 5.48 19.81 19.38
CA GLN A 104 5.44 20.25 20.77
C GLN A 104 6.64 19.75 21.57
N LEU A 105 7.04 18.49 21.38
CA LEU A 105 8.24 17.92 22.03
C LEU A 105 9.55 18.55 21.55
N LEU A 106 9.64 18.99 20.29
CA LEU A 106 10.81 19.66 19.73
C LEU A 106 10.91 21.15 20.11
N THR A 107 9.78 21.80 20.36
CA THR A 107 9.71 23.22 20.75
C THR A 107 9.65 23.43 22.25
N GLY A 108 9.23 22.43 23.01
CA GLY A 108 9.17 22.50 24.47
C GLY A 108 10.57 22.48 25.10
N ASP A 109 10.67 23.00 26.33
CA ASP A 109 11.89 22.95 27.15
C ASP A 109 12.22 21.53 27.66
N THR A 110 11.51 20.52 27.17
CA THR A 110 11.70 19.12 27.53
C THR A 110 12.82 18.51 26.69
N ASP A 111 13.96 18.19 27.32
CA ASP A 111 15.13 17.50 26.72
C ASP A 111 14.84 16.00 26.42
N ASP A 112 13.57 15.67 26.14
CA ASP A 112 13.03 14.31 26.18
C ASP A 112 13.14 13.62 24.81
N PHE A 113 14.35 13.62 24.24
CA PHE A 113 14.66 13.05 22.93
C PHE A 113 14.27 11.58 22.77
N LYS A 114 14.14 10.83 23.88
CA LYS A 114 13.66 9.45 23.84
C LYS A 114 12.22 9.37 23.35
N GLN A 115 11.36 10.31 23.77
CA GLN A 115 9.96 10.37 23.36
C GLN A 115 9.86 10.72 21.86
N ILE A 116 10.62 11.71 21.39
CA ILE A 116 10.69 12.10 19.98
C ILE A 116 11.06 10.89 19.10
N ARG A 117 12.08 10.12 19.51
CA ARG A 117 12.49 8.90 18.80
C ARG A 117 11.40 7.82 18.82
N GLY A 118 10.73 7.64 19.95
CA GLY A 118 9.61 6.72 20.09
C GLY A 118 8.48 7.07 19.12
N ALA A 119 8.04 8.33 19.14
CA ALA A 119 6.99 8.85 18.28
C ALA A 119 7.35 8.70 16.79
N ALA A 120 8.55 9.12 16.38
CA ALA A 120 9.00 9.00 14.98
C ALA A 120 9.00 7.54 14.48
N ARG A 121 9.38 6.58 15.33
CA ARG A 121 9.39 5.15 14.97
C ARG A 121 7.99 4.55 14.91
N LEU A 122 7.12 4.92 15.86
CA LEU A 122 5.72 4.48 15.87
C LEU A 122 5.02 4.97 14.60
N PHE A 123 5.19 6.25 14.27
CA PHE A 123 4.66 6.84 13.05
C PHE A 123 5.16 6.14 11.79
N ASN A 124 6.48 5.90 11.69
CA ASN A 124 7.07 5.26 10.52
C ASN A 124 6.58 3.80 10.33
N ASN A 125 6.40 3.07 11.44
CA ASN A 125 6.00 1.66 11.37
C ASN A 125 4.50 1.48 11.09
N TYR A 126 3.64 2.30 11.71
CA TYR A 126 2.19 2.14 11.60
C TYR A 126 1.62 2.94 10.42
N GLU A 127 1.84 4.25 10.41
CA GLU A 127 1.15 5.15 9.48
C GLU A 127 1.72 5.06 8.06
N ARG A 128 3.05 5.06 7.92
CA ARG A 128 3.67 5.00 6.60
C ARG A 128 3.55 3.61 5.97
N ARG A 129 4.11 2.59 6.63
CA ARG A 129 4.24 1.25 6.05
C ARG A 129 2.89 0.58 5.83
N GLU A 130 1.91 0.81 6.70
CA GLU A 130 0.62 0.16 6.55
C GLU A 130 -0.37 0.97 5.70
N LEU A 131 -0.37 2.30 5.75
CA LEU A 131 -1.39 3.09 5.05
C LEU A 131 -0.88 3.64 3.73
N MET A 132 0.19 4.44 3.74
CA MET A 132 0.66 5.14 2.52
C MET A 132 1.14 4.15 1.45
N ASP A 133 1.88 3.11 1.82
CA ASP A 133 2.36 2.11 0.87
C ASP A 133 1.20 1.29 0.26
N LYS A 134 0.23 0.86 1.09
CA LYS A 134 -0.96 0.13 0.61
C LYS A 134 -1.82 1.02 -0.29
N LEU A 135 -2.05 2.28 0.09
CA LEU A 135 -2.80 3.24 -0.74
C LEU A 135 -2.11 3.49 -2.07
N SER A 136 -0.80 3.75 -2.07
CA SER A 136 -0.04 4.00 -3.30
C SER A 136 -0.16 2.83 -4.30
N ALA A 137 -0.18 1.59 -3.82
CA ALA A 137 -0.31 0.40 -4.66
C ALA A 137 -1.68 0.31 -5.38
N LEU A 138 -2.72 0.92 -4.81
CA LEU A 138 -4.06 0.95 -5.41
C LEU A 138 -4.22 2.04 -6.49
N LEU A 139 -3.35 3.04 -6.50
CA LEU A 139 -3.42 4.16 -7.44
C LEU A 139 -3.02 3.75 -8.85
N ALA A 140 -3.52 4.45 -9.86
CA ALA A 140 -3.07 4.29 -11.24
C ALA A 140 -1.81 5.11 -11.52
N GLU A 141 -1.05 4.75 -12.56
CA GLU A 141 0.02 5.62 -13.08
C GLU A 141 -0.59 6.86 -13.76
N PRO A 142 0.02 8.06 -13.66
CA PRO A 142 1.31 8.38 -13.02
C PRO A 142 1.24 8.71 -11.52
N VAL A 143 0.04 8.77 -10.94
CA VAL A 143 -0.20 9.17 -9.54
C VAL A 143 0.48 8.22 -8.55
N ARG A 144 0.52 6.92 -8.89
CA ARG A 144 1.23 5.90 -8.10
C ARG A 144 2.70 6.22 -7.88
N VAL A 145 3.44 6.61 -8.92
CA VAL A 145 4.87 6.95 -8.80
C VAL A 145 5.07 8.14 -7.86
N GLN A 146 4.25 9.18 -8.02
CA GLN A 146 4.31 10.35 -7.13
C GLN A 146 3.99 9.97 -5.68
N ALA A 147 2.93 9.19 -5.45
CA ALA A 147 2.55 8.72 -4.12
C ALA A 147 3.66 7.89 -3.45
N ARG A 148 4.35 7.04 -4.21
CA ARG A 148 5.51 6.27 -3.70
C ARG A 148 6.68 7.17 -3.35
N ALA A 149 7.00 8.13 -4.22
CA ALA A 149 8.07 9.10 -3.94
C ALA A 149 7.80 9.90 -2.65
N SER A 150 6.57 10.36 -2.46
CA SER A 150 6.16 11.04 -1.21
C SER A 150 6.26 10.10 0.01
N SER A 151 5.83 8.84 -0.11
CA SER A 151 5.94 7.84 0.97
C SER A 151 7.41 7.54 1.36
N GLU A 152 8.30 7.49 0.38
CA GLU A 152 9.75 7.34 0.59
C GLU A 152 10.37 8.58 1.24
N ALA A 153 9.98 9.78 0.80
CA ALA A 153 10.41 11.04 1.40
C ALA A 153 10.02 11.15 2.88
N VAL A 154 8.79 10.77 3.24
CA VAL A 154 8.35 10.67 4.65
C VAL A 154 9.26 9.74 5.45
N THR A 155 9.62 8.58 4.89
CA THR A 155 10.48 7.62 5.59
C THR A 155 11.88 8.17 5.83
N GLY A 156 12.49 8.76 4.80
CA GLY A 156 13.81 9.36 4.91
C GLY A 156 13.84 10.51 5.92
N ALA A 157 12.79 11.34 5.93
CA ALA A 157 12.66 12.44 6.86
C ALA A 157 12.49 11.95 8.31
N LEU A 158 11.67 10.92 8.57
CA LEU A 158 11.50 10.33 9.90
C LEU A 158 12.77 9.63 10.41
N GLN A 159 13.54 8.97 9.54
CA GLN A 159 14.85 8.42 9.89
C GLN A 159 15.86 9.51 10.24
N SER A 160 15.79 10.64 9.52
CA SER A 160 16.62 11.82 9.78
C SER A 160 16.23 12.45 11.12
N LEU A 161 14.93 12.50 11.44
CA LEU A 161 14.41 12.93 12.73
C LEU A 161 14.87 12.02 13.89
N ASP A 162 14.80 10.68 13.77
CA ASP A 162 15.33 9.75 14.79
C ASP A 162 16.84 9.96 15.00
N SER A 163 17.57 10.21 13.92
CA SER A 163 19.02 10.47 13.95
C SER A 163 19.36 11.80 14.59
N ALA A 164 18.61 12.87 14.29
CA ALA A 164 18.75 14.18 14.89
C ALA A 164 18.46 14.12 16.40
N ALA A 165 17.37 13.46 16.79
CA ALA A 165 17.03 13.26 18.19
C ALA A 165 18.08 12.40 18.92
N LYS A 166 18.67 11.40 18.27
CA LYS A 166 19.80 10.63 18.84
C LYS A 166 21.03 11.52 19.11
N LYS A 167 21.28 12.51 18.24
CA LYS A 167 22.38 13.49 18.37
C LYS A 167 22.03 14.70 19.23
N ARG A 168 20.78 14.81 19.69
CA ARG A 168 20.23 15.98 20.40
C ARG A 168 20.31 17.28 19.58
N ASP A 169 20.17 17.16 18.27
CA ASP A 169 20.19 18.30 17.34
C ASP A 169 18.75 18.75 17.04
N LEU A 170 18.32 19.82 17.71
CA LEU A 170 16.95 20.33 17.61
C LEU A 170 16.66 20.95 16.24
N GLU A 171 17.61 21.68 15.67
CA GLU A 171 17.42 22.36 14.38
C GLU A 171 17.31 21.35 13.24
N ALA A 172 18.16 20.32 13.24
CA ALA A 172 18.02 19.21 12.30
C ALA A 172 16.70 18.43 12.49
N GLY A 173 16.23 18.30 13.74
CA GLY A 173 14.95 17.68 14.08
C GLY A 173 13.77 18.46 13.49
N LYS A 174 13.72 19.78 13.71
CA LYS A 174 12.69 20.68 13.16
C LYS A 174 12.68 20.67 11.62
N ALA A 175 13.86 20.74 11.01
CA ALA A 175 13.99 20.66 9.55
C ALA A 175 13.44 19.32 9.00
N SER A 176 13.76 18.21 9.67
CA SER A 176 13.26 16.88 9.29
C SER A 176 11.75 16.77 9.45
N LEU A 177 11.19 17.34 10.53
CA LEU A 177 9.74 17.37 10.75
C LEU A 177 9.01 18.18 9.66
N LEU A 178 9.56 19.34 9.26
CA LEU A 178 9.00 20.17 8.19
C LEU A 178 8.96 19.40 6.86
N VAL A 179 10.05 18.73 6.50
CA VAL A 179 10.11 17.88 5.29
C VAL A 179 9.08 16.76 5.36
N THR A 180 8.90 16.15 6.54
CA THR A 180 7.89 15.10 6.75
C THR A 180 6.47 15.64 6.49
N ARG A 181 6.14 16.83 7.02
CA ARG A 181 4.84 17.48 6.80
C ARG A 181 4.59 17.78 5.32
N GLN A 182 5.57 18.37 4.64
CA GLN A 182 5.46 18.70 3.21
C GLN A 182 5.26 17.45 2.35
N ALA A 183 5.96 16.35 2.66
CA ALA A 183 5.81 15.11 1.94
C ALA A 183 4.42 14.46 2.15
N ILE A 184 3.87 14.53 3.37
CA ILE A 184 2.51 14.07 3.66
C ILE A 184 1.49 14.95 2.94
N GLU A 185 1.64 16.27 2.98
CA GLU A 185 0.73 17.19 2.29
C GLU A 185 0.71 16.93 0.78
N THR A 186 1.90 16.75 0.19
CA THR A 186 2.03 16.37 -1.22
C THR A 186 1.29 15.06 -1.51
N PHE A 187 1.38 14.06 -0.62
CA PHE A 187 0.65 12.81 -0.76
C PHE A 187 -0.86 13.00 -0.67
N LEU A 188 -1.34 13.84 0.26
CA LEU A 188 -2.77 14.12 0.45
C LEU A 188 -3.37 14.89 -0.73
N GLN A 189 -2.61 15.76 -1.40
CA GLN A 189 -3.04 16.44 -2.62
C GLN A 189 -3.35 15.46 -3.78
N LEU A 190 -2.81 14.24 -3.74
CA LEU A 190 -3.10 13.20 -4.72
C LEU A 190 -4.50 12.56 -4.54
N GLU A 191 -5.21 12.85 -3.45
CA GLU A 191 -6.53 12.28 -3.15
C GLU A 191 -7.53 12.56 -4.29
N GLU A 192 -7.60 13.80 -4.77
CA GLU A 192 -8.55 14.18 -5.83
C GLU A 192 -8.25 13.45 -7.14
N ALA A 193 -6.98 13.41 -7.54
CA ALA A 193 -6.53 12.70 -8.74
C ALA A 193 -6.79 11.19 -8.63
N ALA A 194 -6.58 10.61 -7.45
CA ALA A 194 -6.86 9.21 -7.17
C ALA A 194 -8.35 8.87 -7.30
N LEU A 195 -9.22 9.70 -6.73
CA LEU A 195 -10.68 9.50 -6.78
C LEU A 195 -11.25 9.76 -8.18
N ALA A 196 -10.70 10.72 -8.92
CA ALA A 196 -11.07 10.98 -10.31
C ALA A 196 -10.75 9.78 -11.21
N ALA A 197 -9.58 9.17 -11.03
CA ALA A 197 -9.14 8.01 -11.82
C ALA A 197 -10.05 6.76 -11.65
N LEU A 198 -10.77 6.66 -10.54
CA LEU A 198 -11.75 5.58 -10.31
C LEU A 198 -13.10 5.85 -10.94
N SER A 199 -13.43 7.11 -11.23
CA SER A 199 -14.73 7.49 -11.78
C SER A 199 -14.79 7.38 -13.31
N LEU A 200 -13.63 7.22 -13.96
CA LEU A 200 -13.48 7.15 -15.42
C LEU A 200 -13.43 5.71 -15.98
N LYS A 201 -13.65 4.69 -15.15
CA LYS A 201 -13.65 3.27 -15.52
C LYS A 201 -15.02 2.65 -15.33
#